data_AF-A0A8J6FQF0-F1
#
_entry.id   AF-A0A8J6FQF0-F1
#
_cell.length_a   1.000
_cell.length_b   1.000
_cell.length_c   1.000
_cell.angle_alpha   90.00
_cell.angle_beta   90.00
_cell.angle_gamma   90.00
#
_symmetry.space_group_name_H-M   'P 1'
#
loop_
_entity.id
_entity.type
_entity.pdbx_description
1 polymer ?
#
loop_
_entity_poly.entity_id
_entity_poly.type
_entity_poly.pdbx_seq_one_letter_code
_entity_poly.pdbx_strand_id
1 'polypeptide(L)'
;MQCEELGGLADELPREVGSLFSDTYTEESGYSFCGRQLHITQHFGANLGVAAPVWEAALYLCTYFEEQKLNFKGKKVIELGAGTGIVGILVSLLGGHVTMTDLPHALPQIRKNVSVNVPLDPIPRVCALSWGIDQVHFPQDYDFVLGADIVYLKETYELLIQTLLHLCGPRTTILLSSKMRKEHGTTDFFQNILPQYFDIEIVKRDVENDINIYRATRFQN
;
A
#
# COMPACT_ATOMS: atom_id res chain seq x y z
N MET A 1 -37.56 58.70 37.79
CA MET A 1 -36.49 57.83 37.26
C MET A 1 -37.15 56.80 36.37
N GLN A 2 -37.13 57.06 35.06
CA GLN A 2 -37.59 56.16 34.00
C GLN A 2 -36.39 55.35 33.52
N CYS A 3 -36.56 54.05 33.30
CA CYS A 3 -35.62 53.21 32.57
C CYS A 3 -36.24 52.92 31.20
N GLU A 4 -35.55 53.34 30.14
CA GLU A 4 -35.84 53.00 28.74
C GLU A 4 -34.85 51.93 28.26
N GLU A 5 -35.33 51.05 27.39
CA GLU A 5 -34.58 49.99 26.70
C GLU A 5 -33.90 50.50 25.40
N LEU A 6 -33.01 49.62 24.89
CA LEU A 6 -32.58 49.40 23.49
C LEU A 6 -31.26 50.03 23.03
N GLY A 7 -30.39 49.18 22.47
CA GLY A 7 -29.26 49.57 21.63
C GLY A 7 -28.15 48.52 21.59
N GLY A 8 -28.21 47.60 20.61
CA GLY A 8 -27.26 46.50 20.47
C GLY A 8 -25.87 46.89 19.99
N LEU A 9 -24.89 46.07 20.38
CA LEU A 9 -23.55 45.97 19.79
C LEU A 9 -23.20 44.48 19.72
N ALA A 10 -23.76 43.81 18.71
CA ALA A 10 -23.33 42.51 18.25
C ALA A 10 -22.97 42.64 16.77
N ASP A 11 -21.80 43.22 16.52
CA ASP A 11 -21.07 43.33 15.24
C ASP A 11 -19.69 43.87 15.69
N GLU A 12 -18.53 43.33 15.38
CA GLU A 12 -18.10 42.54 14.23
C GLU A 12 -16.98 41.59 14.69
N LEU A 13 -17.25 40.28 14.73
CA LEU A 13 -16.18 39.28 14.64
C LEU A 13 -16.19 38.79 13.20
N PRO A 14 -15.07 38.83 12.46
CA PRO A 14 -15.05 38.43 11.06
C PRO A 14 -15.63 37.02 10.90
N ARG A 15 -16.71 36.91 10.11
CA ARG A 15 -17.31 35.65 9.67
C ARG A 15 -16.45 34.94 8.64
N GLU A 16 -15.19 34.66 8.98
CA GLU A 16 -14.29 33.82 8.18
C GLU A 16 -13.44 32.92 9.08
N VAL A 17 -14.11 32.05 9.84
CA VAL A 17 -13.50 30.81 10.33
C VAL A 17 -14.32 29.65 9.76
N GLY A 18 -14.52 29.68 8.44
CA GLY A 18 -15.39 28.76 7.70
C GLY A 18 -14.74 28.05 6.52
N SER A 19 -13.44 28.25 6.24
CA SER A 19 -12.76 27.64 5.08
C SER A 19 -11.45 26.91 5.41
N LEU A 20 -11.42 26.15 6.51
CA LEU A 20 -10.35 25.18 6.78
C LEU A 20 -10.91 23.77 6.99
N PHE A 21 -11.95 23.41 6.24
CA PHE A 21 -12.17 22.02 5.91
C PHE A 21 -11.29 21.75 4.69
N SER A 22 -10.21 20.99 4.84
CA SER A 22 -9.53 20.44 3.65
C SER A 22 -10.58 19.59 2.93
N ASP A 23 -11.05 20.02 1.77
CA ASP A 23 -12.09 19.31 1.03
C ASP A 23 -11.63 17.86 0.81
N THR A 24 -12.28 16.92 1.50
CA THR A 24 -12.09 15.51 1.23
C THR A 24 -12.81 15.19 -0.07
N TYR A 25 -12.10 14.68 -1.06
CA TYR A 25 -12.69 14.29 -2.34
C TYR A 25 -12.26 12.88 -2.73
N THR A 26 -13.01 12.27 -3.65
CA THR A 26 -12.72 10.94 -4.15
C THR A 26 -12.51 10.97 -5.65
N GLU A 27 -11.50 10.26 -6.12
CA GLU A 27 -11.32 9.98 -7.55
C GLU A 27 -11.50 8.48 -7.80
N GLU A 28 -12.16 8.15 -8.90
CA GLU A 28 -12.32 6.77 -9.36
C GLU A 28 -11.52 6.56 -10.64
N SER A 29 -10.65 5.55 -10.62
CA SER A 29 -9.77 5.22 -11.73
C SER A 29 -9.99 3.78 -12.17
N GLY A 30 -10.09 3.57 -13.48
CA GLY A 30 -10.19 2.24 -14.10
C GLY A 30 -8.82 1.74 -14.57
N TYR A 31 -8.49 0.50 -14.25
CA TYR A 31 -7.26 -0.18 -14.66
C TYR A 31 -7.56 -1.56 -15.25
N SER A 32 -6.71 -2.05 -16.13
CA SER A 32 -6.87 -3.34 -16.79
C SER A 32 -5.58 -4.14 -16.71
N PHE A 33 -5.62 -5.30 -16.06
CA PHE A 33 -4.48 -6.23 -15.93
C PHE A 33 -4.96 -7.68 -15.98
N CYS A 34 -4.22 -8.56 -16.64
CA CYS A 34 -4.53 -9.99 -16.76
C CYS A 34 -5.95 -10.27 -17.29
N GLY A 35 -6.47 -9.40 -18.17
CA GLY A 35 -7.86 -9.46 -18.64
C GLY A 35 -8.91 -9.23 -17.53
N ARG A 36 -8.55 -8.54 -16.45
CA ARG A 36 -9.45 -8.09 -15.36
C ARG A 36 -9.54 -6.57 -15.37
N GLN A 37 -10.75 -6.05 -15.20
CA GLN A 37 -10.99 -4.62 -14.99
C GLN A 37 -11.03 -4.36 -13.48
N LEU A 38 -10.29 -3.35 -13.03
CA LEU A 38 -10.24 -2.91 -11.64
C LEU A 38 -10.70 -1.46 -11.57
N HIS A 39 -11.67 -1.17 -10.71
CA HIS A 39 -12.18 0.17 -10.39
C HIS A 39 -11.70 0.55 -9.00
N ILE A 40 -10.74 1.48 -8.92
CA ILE A 40 -10.12 1.87 -7.65
C ILE A 40 -10.58 3.27 -7.27
N THR A 41 -11.22 3.38 -6.11
CA THR A 41 -11.48 4.67 -5.48
C THR A 41 -10.28 5.10 -4.64
N GLN A 42 -9.84 6.34 -4.87
CA GLN A 42 -8.76 7.03 -4.17
C GLN A 42 -9.38 8.15 -3.32
N HIS A 43 -9.22 8.09 -2.00
CA HIS A 43 -9.83 9.03 -1.06
C HIS A 43 -8.81 10.09 -0.63
N PHE A 44 -8.86 11.27 -1.24
CA PHE A 44 -7.96 12.38 -0.92
C PHE A 44 -8.50 13.20 0.26
N GLY A 45 -7.61 13.55 1.19
CA GLY A 45 -7.93 14.31 2.39
C GLY A 45 -6.84 14.18 3.45
N ALA A 46 -6.97 14.95 4.54
CA ALA A 46 -5.95 15.06 5.59
C ALA A 46 -5.58 13.73 6.27
N ASN A 47 -6.46 12.73 6.25
CA ASN A 47 -6.31 11.51 7.06
C ASN A 47 -5.58 10.35 6.35
N LEU A 48 -5.63 10.28 5.02
CA LEU A 48 -5.03 9.17 4.26
C LEU A 48 -3.62 9.49 3.75
N GLY A 49 -3.34 10.76 3.44
CA GLY A 49 -2.03 11.18 2.94
C GLY A 49 -1.54 10.30 1.80
N VAL A 50 -0.34 9.73 1.95
CA VAL A 50 0.32 8.88 0.94
C VAL A 50 -0.37 7.52 0.71
N ALA A 51 -1.31 7.11 1.54
CA ALA A 51 -2.09 5.88 1.33
C ALA A 51 -3.28 6.09 0.36
N ALA A 52 -3.65 7.35 0.05
CA ALA A 52 -4.77 7.66 -0.83
C ALA A 52 -4.56 7.29 -2.31
N PRO A 53 -3.43 7.68 -2.96
CA PRO A 53 -3.26 7.46 -4.39
C PRO A 53 -2.83 6.03 -4.74
N VAL A 54 -3.09 5.64 -5.98
CA VAL A 54 -2.42 4.51 -6.62
C VAL A 54 -1.04 4.96 -7.10
N TRP A 55 0.02 4.42 -6.50
CA TRP A 55 1.40 4.73 -6.89
C TRP A 55 1.81 3.97 -8.16
N GLU A 56 2.67 4.60 -8.99
CA GLU A 56 3.14 4.02 -10.26
C GLU A 56 3.83 2.66 -10.08
N ALA A 57 4.55 2.46 -8.97
CA ALA A 57 5.19 1.17 -8.66
C ALA A 57 4.17 0.04 -8.43
N ALA A 58 2.96 0.35 -7.94
CA ALA A 58 1.89 -0.63 -7.81
C ALA A 58 1.35 -1.07 -9.18
N LEU A 59 1.18 -0.11 -10.10
CA LEU A 59 0.78 -0.39 -11.49
C LEU A 59 1.87 -1.21 -12.20
N TYR A 60 3.14 -0.85 -12.01
CA TYR A 60 4.25 -1.56 -12.63
C TYR A 60 4.37 -3.01 -12.13
N LEU A 61 4.12 -3.24 -10.84
CA LEU A 61 4.07 -4.58 -10.27
C LEU A 61 2.90 -5.40 -10.84
N CYS A 62 1.72 -4.79 -11.04
CA CYS A 62 0.58 -5.44 -11.70
C CYS A 62 0.90 -5.82 -13.15
N THR A 63 1.52 -4.93 -13.92
CA THR A 63 1.98 -5.20 -15.29
C THR A 63 2.98 -6.35 -15.31
N TYR A 64 3.91 -6.41 -14.36
CA TYR A 64 4.86 -7.51 -14.23
C TYR A 64 4.17 -8.86 -14.01
N PHE A 65 3.13 -8.92 -13.18
CA PHE A 65 2.36 -10.15 -12.96
C PHE A 65 1.71 -10.66 -14.26
N GLU A 66 1.17 -9.75 -15.07
CA GLU A 66 0.57 -10.07 -16.36
C GLU A 66 1.61 -10.60 -17.36
N GLU A 67 2.69 -9.86 -17.56
CA GLU A 67 3.73 -10.22 -18.53
C GLU A 67 4.43 -11.54 -18.20
N GLN A 68 4.75 -11.75 -16.92
CA GLN A 68 5.38 -12.99 -16.46
C GLN A 68 4.40 -14.13 -16.26
N LYS A 69 3.09 -13.88 -16.42
CA LYS A 69 2.02 -14.85 -16.19
C LYS A 69 2.16 -15.55 -14.84
N LEU A 70 2.45 -14.77 -13.79
CA LEU A 70 2.65 -15.34 -12.45
C LEU A 70 1.39 -16.06 -11.99
N ASN A 71 1.57 -17.29 -11.50
CA ASN A 71 0.48 -18.11 -11.05
C ASN A 71 0.25 -17.94 -9.54
N PHE A 72 -0.80 -17.20 -9.19
CA PHE A 72 -1.24 -17.02 -7.81
C PHE A 72 -2.30 -18.02 -7.36
N LYS A 73 -2.78 -18.91 -8.24
CA LYS A 73 -3.88 -19.83 -7.91
C LYS A 73 -3.54 -20.72 -6.71
N GLY A 74 -4.31 -20.58 -5.64
CA GLY A 74 -4.14 -21.32 -4.39
C GLY A 74 -2.94 -20.89 -3.55
N LYS A 75 -2.25 -19.80 -3.92
CA LYS A 75 -1.07 -19.29 -3.22
C LYS A 75 -1.46 -18.41 -2.05
N LYS A 76 -0.78 -18.57 -0.92
CA LYS A 76 -0.96 -17.72 0.26
C LYS A 76 -0.12 -16.46 0.11
N VAL A 77 -0.76 -15.30 0.08
CA VAL A 77 -0.11 -14.02 -0.23
C VAL A 77 -0.38 -13.00 0.86
N ILE A 78 0.63 -12.24 1.26
CA ILE A 78 0.47 -11.04 2.07
C ILE A 78 1.00 -9.81 1.33
N GLU A 79 0.25 -8.73 1.38
CA GLU A 79 0.67 -7.42 0.87
C GLU A 79 0.92 -6.48 2.04
N LEU A 80 2.10 -5.85 2.07
CA LEU A 80 2.51 -4.83 3.03
C LEU A 80 2.29 -3.44 2.44
N GLY A 81 1.70 -2.53 3.21
CA GLY A 81 1.49 -1.14 2.77
C GLY A 81 0.60 -1.04 1.53
N ALA A 82 -0.56 -1.71 1.56
CA ALA A 82 -1.42 -1.88 0.40
C ALA A 82 -2.05 -0.57 -0.11
N GLY A 83 -2.19 0.46 0.72
CA GLY A 83 -2.75 1.77 0.39
C GLY A 83 -4.18 1.68 -0.15
N THR A 84 -4.31 1.59 -1.48
CA THR A 84 -5.60 1.39 -2.17
C THR A 84 -6.02 -0.08 -2.26
N GLY A 85 -5.08 -1.02 -2.12
CA GLY A 85 -5.28 -2.46 -2.26
C GLY A 85 -5.20 -2.98 -3.70
N ILE A 86 -4.82 -2.15 -4.68
CA ILE A 86 -4.87 -2.53 -6.10
C ILE A 86 -4.08 -3.81 -6.42
N VAL A 87 -2.89 -4.00 -5.85
CA VAL A 87 -2.06 -5.19 -6.11
C VAL A 87 -2.71 -6.43 -5.50
N GLY A 88 -3.10 -6.37 -4.23
CA GLY A 88 -3.78 -7.47 -3.54
C GLY A 88 -5.13 -7.83 -4.17
N ILE A 89 -5.88 -6.86 -4.67
CA ILE A 89 -7.13 -7.08 -5.43
C ILE A 89 -6.84 -7.87 -6.71
N LEU A 90 -5.84 -7.46 -7.51
CA LEU A 90 -5.47 -8.19 -8.72
C LEU A 90 -5.06 -9.63 -8.38
N VAL A 91 -4.21 -9.83 -7.37
CA VAL A 91 -3.76 -11.16 -6.94
C VAL A 91 -4.94 -12.02 -6.46
N SER A 92 -5.91 -11.43 -5.77
CA SER A 92 -7.14 -12.12 -5.37
C SER A 92 -7.94 -12.58 -6.58
N LEU A 93 -8.08 -11.73 -7.60
CA LEU A 93 -8.76 -12.05 -8.87
C LEU A 93 -8.02 -13.11 -9.72
N LEU A 94 -6.73 -13.30 -9.46
CA LEU A 94 -5.90 -14.36 -10.02
C LEU A 94 -5.92 -15.67 -9.19
N GLY A 95 -6.75 -15.72 -8.15
CA GLY A 95 -6.98 -16.92 -7.34
C GLY A 95 -6.04 -17.08 -6.14
N GLY A 96 -5.36 -16.01 -5.73
CA GLY A 96 -4.55 -15.99 -4.50
C GLY A 96 -5.41 -15.90 -3.23
N HIS A 97 -4.94 -16.51 -2.16
CA HIS A 97 -5.48 -16.34 -0.81
C HIS A 97 -4.76 -15.15 -0.15
N VAL A 98 -5.32 -13.95 -0.35
CA VAL A 98 -4.63 -12.69 -0.05
C VAL A 98 -4.99 -12.17 1.34
N THR A 99 -3.96 -11.70 2.06
CA THR A 99 -4.06 -10.83 3.23
C THR A 99 -3.48 -9.46 2.88
N MET A 100 -4.32 -8.45 2.71
CA MET A 100 -3.89 -7.07 2.48
C MET A 100 -3.72 -6.35 3.81
N THR A 101 -2.57 -5.70 4.00
CA THR A 101 -2.24 -5.03 5.26
C THR A 101 -1.75 -3.61 5.05
N ASP A 102 -2.09 -2.76 6.01
CA ASP A 102 -1.66 -1.38 6.10
C ASP A 102 -1.89 -0.87 7.53
N LEU A 103 -1.60 0.40 7.79
CA LEU A 103 -1.98 1.08 9.02
C LEU A 103 -3.51 1.23 9.11
N PRO A 104 -4.07 1.33 10.34
CA PRO A 104 -5.52 1.33 10.55
C PRO A 104 -6.32 2.33 9.71
N HIS A 105 -5.74 3.51 9.43
CA HIS A 105 -6.41 4.58 8.70
C HIS A 105 -6.63 4.27 7.21
N ALA A 106 -5.82 3.40 6.60
CA ALA A 106 -5.95 3.01 5.19
C ALA A 106 -6.96 1.87 4.97
N LEU A 107 -7.23 1.06 6.01
CA LEU A 107 -8.08 -0.13 5.90
C LEU A 107 -9.51 0.14 5.36
N PRO A 108 -10.22 1.23 5.72
CA PRO A 108 -11.53 1.53 5.15
C PRO A 108 -11.50 1.68 3.63
N GLN A 109 -10.47 2.33 3.08
CA GLN A 109 -10.30 2.47 1.63
C GLN A 109 -10.06 1.12 0.96
N ILE A 110 -9.15 0.30 1.52
CA ILE A 110 -8.86 -1.04 1.01
C ILE A 110 -10.14 -1.89 0.98
N ARG A 111 -10.92 -1.90 2.07
CA ARG A 111 -12.18 -2.65 2.13
C ARG A 111 -13.20 -2.19 1.09
N LYS A 112 -13.32 -0.88 0.86
CA LYS A 112 -14.20 -0.34 -0.18
C LYS A 112 -13.76 -0.83 -1.56
N ASN A 113 -12.48 -0.73 -1.88
CA ASN A 113 -11.95 -1.19 -3.17
C ASN A 113 -12.11 -2.72 -3.33
N VAL A 114 -11.90 -3.50 -2.27
CA VAL A 114 -12.19 -4.94 -2.28
C VAL A 114 -13.67 -5.22 -2.60
N SER A 115 -14.61 -4.53 -1.94
CA SER A 115 -16.05 -4.75 -2.16
C SER A 115 -16.53 -4.44 -3.57
N VAL A 116 -15.83 -3.54 -4.28
CA VAL A 116 -16.16 -3.16 -5.66
C VAL A 116 -15.62 -4.18 -6.66
N ASN A 117 -14.44 -4.76 -6.38
CA ASN A 117 -13.68 -5.51 -7.39
C ASN A 117 -13.70 -7.02 -7.21
N VAL A 118 -13.83 -7.53 -5.98
CA VAL A 118 -13.60 -8.94 -5.68
C VAL A 118 -14.92 -9.66 -5.41
N PRO A 119 -15.17 -10.84 -6.01
CA PRO A 119 -16.36 -11.64 -5.71
C PRO A 119 -16.39 -12.09 -4.24
N LEU A 120 -17.58 -12.50 -3.78
CA LEU A 120 -17.84 -12.82 -2.37
C LEU A 120 -17.16 -14.10 -1.85
N ASP A 121 -16.51 -14.91 -2.69
CA ASP A 121 -15.78 -16.10 -2.24
C ASP A 121 -14.63 -16.49 -3.19
N PRO A 122 -13.37 -16.60 -2.72
CA PRO A 122 -12.88 -16.19 -1.40
C PRO A 122 -12.65 -14.67 -1.32
N ILE A 123 -13.20 -14.02 -0.29
CA ILE A 123 -12.91 -12.61 0.01
C ILE A 123 -11.52 -12.51 0.65
N PRO A 124 -10.65 -11.59 0.18
CA PRO A 124 -9.35 -11.39 0.77
C PRO A 124 -9.46 -10.76 2.16
N ARG A 125 -8.56 -11.15 3.07
CA ARG A 125 -8.50 -10.58 4.41
C ARG A 125 -7.90 -9.19 4.35
N VAL A 126 -8.53 -8.22 5.02
CA VAL A 126 -8.01 -6.84 5.18
C VAL A 126 -7.84 -6.52 6.66
N CYS A 127 -6.60 -6.35 7.12
CA CYS A 127 -6.30 -6.12 8.53
C CYS A 127 -5.08 -5.22 8.75
N ALA A 128 -4.98 -4.66 9.96
CA ALA A 128 -3.86 -3.79 10.34
C ALA A 128 -2.56 -4.59 10.45
N LEU A 129 -1.45 -4.01 10.00
CA LEU A 129 -0.09 -4.46 10.31
C LEU A 129 0.83 -3.24 10.31
N SER A 130 1.25 -2.80 11.49
CA SER A 130 2.36 -1.86 11.67
C SER A 130 3.68 -2.61 11.67
N TRP A 131 4.59 -2.23 10.76
CA TRP A 131 5.88 -2.92 10.60
C TRP A 131 6.71 -2.88 11.88
N GLY A 132 7.43 -3.96 12.15
CA GLY A 132 8.26 -4.15 13.34
C GLY A 132 7.48 -4.41 14.63
N ILE A 133 6.15 -4.24 14.61
CA ILE A 133 5.28 -4.39 15.77
C ILE A 133 4.35 -5.61 15.61
N ASP A 134 3.52 -5.60 14.57
CA ASP A 134 2.37 -6.52 14.48
C ASP A 134 2.68 -7.83 13.76
N GLN A 135 3.85 -7.96 13.10
CA GLN A 135 4.20 -9.12 12.27
C GLN A 135 4.07 -10.44 13.03
N VAL A 136 4.33 -10.45 14.33
CA VAL A 136 4.25 -11.63 15.21
C VAL A 136 2.87 -12.29 15.24
N HIS A 137 1.81 -11.57 14.87
CA HIS A 137 0.44 -12.08 14.79
C HIS A 137 0.10 -12.72 13.44
N PHE A 138 1.05 -12.72 12.50
CA PHE A 138 0.90 -13.27 11.16
C PHE A 138 1.72 -14.55 11.01
N PRO A 139 1.25 -15.50 10.19
CA PRO A 139 1.97 -16.75 9.96
C PRO A 139 3.23 -16.50 9.09
N GLN A 140 4.14 -17.48 9.05
CA GLN A 140 5.43 -17.37 8.34
C GLN A 140 5.49 -18.26 7.08
N ASP A 141 4.35 -18.79 6.65
CA ASP A 141 4.19 -19.78 5.57
C ASP A 141 3.61 -19.16 4.29
N TYR A 142 3.80 -17.84 4.09
CA TYR A 142 3.38 -17.17 2.86
C TYR A 142 4.18 -17.67 1.65
N ASP A 143 3.52 -17.95 0.54
CA ASP A 143 4.20 -18.20 -0.73
C ASP A 143 4.80 -16.90 -1.28
N PHE A 144 4.05 -15.80 -1.15
CA PHE A 144 4.47 -14.47 -1.59
C PHE A 144 4.27 -13.40 -0.51
N VAL A 145 5.26 -12.52 -0.40
CA VAL A 145 5.16 -11.23 0.31
C VAL A 145 5.32 -10.14 -0.73
N LEU A 146 4.34 -9.25 -0.84
CA LEU A 146 4.30 -8.19 -1.84
C LEU A 146 4.40 -6.82 -1.18
N GLY A 147 5.01 -5.86 -1.87
CA GLY A 147 5.02 -4.46 -1.48
C GLY A 147 5.30 -3.55 -2.67
N ALA A 148 4.56 -2.44 -2.78
CA ALA A 148 4.72 -1.48 -3.86
C ALA A 148 4.83 -0.05 -3.30
N ASP A 149 5.95 0.62 -3.62
CA ASP A 149 6.32 1.96 -3.15
C ASP A 149 6.35 2.14 -1.61
N ILE A 150 6.67 1.06 -0.89
CA ILE A 150 6.71 1.05 0.58
C ILE A 150 8.06 1.49 1.19
N VAL A 151 9.04 1.80 0.35
CA VAL A 151 10.39 2.22 0.75
C VAL A 151 10.51 3.73 0.51
N TYR A 152 10.11 4.53 1.50
CA TYR A 152 10.16 6.00 1.38
C TYR A 152 10.48 6.74 2.71
N LEU A 153 10.31 6.10 3.87
CA LEU A 153 10.69 6.62 5.19
C LEU A 153 11.89 5.84 5.72
N LYS A 154 13.04 6.49 5.90
CA LYS A 154 14.27 5.84 6.35
C LYS A 154 14.15 5.28 7.75
N GLU A 155 13.37 5.96 8.59
CA GLU A 155 13.10 5.62 9.98
C GLU A 155 12.36 4.28 10.10
N THR A 156 11.68 3.82 9.04
CA THR A 156 10.93 2.57 9.04
C THR A 156 11.69 1.40 8.40
N TYR A 157 12.91 1.59 7.90
CA TYR A 157 13.65 0.55 7.19
C TYR A 157 13.94 -0.67 8.07
N GLU A 158 14.40 -0.46 9.29
CA GLU A 158 14.67 -1.57 10.22
C GLU A 158 13.37 -2.33 10.55
N LEU A 159 12.27 -1.61 10.78
CA LEU A 159 10.96 -2.18 11.07
C LEU A 159 10.43 -3.01 9.88
N LEU A 160 10.61 -2.52 8.65
CA LEU A 160 10.26 -3.24 7.43
C LEU A 160 11.11 -4.50 7.27
N ILE A 161 12.43 -4.42 7.50
CA ILE A 161 13.32 -5.60 7.45
C ILE A 161 12.89 -6.66 8.47
N GLN A 162 12.60 -6.29 9.71
CA GLN A 162 12.09 -7.20 10.74
C GLN A 162 10.78 -7.88 10.31
N THR A 163 9.89 -7.12 9.69
CA THR A 163 8.61 -7.61 9.15
C THR A 163 8.84 -8.62 8.02
N LEU A 164 9.69 -8.28 7.05
CA LEU A 164 10.04 -9.17 5.94
C LEU A 164 10.71 -10.45 6.44
N LEU A 165 11.62 -10.37 7.40
CA LEU A 165 12.29 -11.53 8.00
C LEU A 165 11.31 -12.48 8.68
N HIS A 166 10.33 -11.94 9.41
CA HIS A 166 9.29 -12.76 10.05
C HIS A 166 8.41 -13.45 9.01
N LEU A 167 7.94 -12.72 8.00
CA LEU A 167 6.98 -13.24 7.01
C LEU A 167 7.63 -14.16 5.96
N CYS A 168 8.95 -14.05 5.76
CA CYS A 168 9.69 -14.80 4.76
C CYS A 168 10.20 -16.14 5.32
N GLY A 169 9.44 -17.20 5.03
CA GLY A 169 9.82 -18.58 5.24
C GLY A 169 10.75 -19.13 4.14
N PRO A 170 11.16 -20.41 4.24
CA PRO A 170 12.16 -21.01 3.34
C PRO A 170 11.78 -21.06 1.85
N ARG A 171 10.49 -20.99 1.53
CA ARG A 171 9.97 -21.02 0.14
C ARG A 171 9.29 -19.72 -0.27
N THR A 172 9.32 -18.71 0.59
CA THR A 172 8.66 -17.43 0.33
C THR A 172 9.44 -16.64 -0.70
N THR A 173 8.72 -16.08 -1.67
CA THR A 173 9.27 -15.08 -2.60
C THR A 173 8.76 -13.71 -2.21
N ILE A 174 9.67 -12.78 -1.92
CA ILE A 174 9.32 -11.37 -1.71
C ILE A 174 9.42 -10.65 -3.06
N LEU A 175 8.39 -9.88 -3.42
CA LEU A 175 8.43 -8.97 -4.58
C LEU A 175 8.19 -7.54 -4.10
N LEU A 176 9.19 -6.69 -4.28
CA LEU A 176 9.12 -5.26 -3.94
C LEU A 176 9.25 -4.43 -5.21
N SER A 177 8.23 -3.65 -5.54
CA SER A 177 8.35 -2.62 -6.57
C SER A 177 8.56 -1.25 -5.93
N SER A 178 9.50 -0.47 -6.44
CA SER A 178 9.80 0.85 -5.91
C SER A 178 10.22 1.79 -7.02
N LYS A 179 9.68 3.01 -6.98
CA LYS A 179 10.29 4.12 -7.72
C LYS A 179 11.55 4.55 -6.98
N MET A 180 12.64 4.72 -7.71
CA MET A 180 13.93 5.01 -7.10
C MET A 180 14.04 6.51 -6.82
N ARG A 181 14.19 6.87 -5.54
CA ARG A 181 14.23 8.26 -5.07
C ARG A 181 15.41 8.42 -4.11
N LYS A 182 16.40 9.23 -4.51
CA LYS A 182 17.67 9.40 -3.77
C LYS A 182 17.44 10.03 -2.40
N GLU A 183 16.53 10.99 -2.31
CA GLU A 183 16.12 11.69 -1.11
C GLU A 183 15.59 10.73 -0.03
N HIS A 184 14.85 9.70 -0.44
CA HIS A 184 14.36 8.66 0.46
C HIS A 184 15.40 7.56 0.70
N GLY A 185 16.48 7.51 -0.07
CA GLY A 185 17.52 6.50 0.09
C GLY A 185 17.09 5.11 -0.39
N THR A 186 16.20 5.03 -1.39
CA THR A 186 15.74 3.75 -1.94
C THR A 186 16.91 2.92 -2.47
N THR A 187 17.88 3.57 -3.14
CA THR A 187 19.10 2.91 -3.62
C THR A 187 19.87 2.26 -2.46
N ASP A 188 20.02 2.96 -1.34
CA ASP A 188 20.71 2.42 -0.17
C ASP A 188 19.96 1.24 0.45
N PHE A 189 18.63 1.35 0.56
CA PHE A 189 17.80 0.23 1.02
C PHE A 189 17.98 -1.03 0.18
N PHE A 190 17.84 -0.92 -1.14
CA PHE A 190 17.90 -2.09 -2.03
C PHE A 190 19.31 -2.59 -2.33
N GLN A 191 20.33 -1.74 -2.30
CA GLN A 191 21.71 -2.13 -2.65
C GLN A 191 22.60 -2.43 -1.46
N ASN A 192 22.30 -1.89 -0.27
CA ASN A 192 23.15 -2.04 0.90
C ASN A 192 22.42 -2.67 2.10
N ILE A 193 21.15 -2.32 2.37
CA ILE A 193 20.46 -2.81 3.58
C ILE A 193 19.82 -4.19 3.34
N LEU A 194 18.89 -4.30 2.38
CA LEU A 194 18.14 -5.52 2.11
C LEU A 194 19.04 -6.72 1.74
N PRO A 195 20.14 -6.57 0.96
CA PRO A 195 21.05 -7.68 0.64
C PRO A 195 21.81 -8.26 1.85
N GLN A 196 21.85 -7.58 3.00
CA GLN A 196 22.44 -8.15 4.22
C GLN A 196 21.60 -9.30 4.79
N TYR A 197 20.32 -9.37 4.42
CA TYR A 197 19.34 -10.27 5.03
C TYR A 197 18.74 -11.29 4.04
N PHE A 198 18.79 -10.99 2.75
CA PHE A 198 18.16 -11.78 1.70
C PHE A 198 19.06 -11.87 0.46
N ASP A 199 18.93 -12.98 -0.28
CA ASP A 199 19.39 -13.02 -1.67
C ASP A 199 18.43 -12.19 -2.52
N ILE A 200 18.95 -11.29 -3.34
CA ILE A 200 18.18 -10.25 -4.01
C ILE A 200 18.65 -10.04 -5.44
N GLU A 201 17.67 -9.89 -6.34
CA GLU A 201 17.91 -9.54 -7.72
C GLU A 201 16.86 -8.57 -8.26
N ILE A 202 17.22 -7.81 -9.28
CA ILE A 202 16.27 -6.99 -10.04
C ILE A 202 15.65 -7.89 -11.12
N VAL A 203 14.35 -8.13 -11.05
CA VAL A 203 13.62 -8.97 -12.02
C VAL A 203 12.97 -8.16 -13.15
N LYS A 204 12.79 -6.85 -12.95
CA LYS A 204 12.34 -5.92 -13.99
C LYS A 204 12.75 -4.49 -13.66
N ARG A 205 13.07 -3.69 -14.67
CA ARG A 205 13.42 -2.27 -14.55
C ARG A 205 12.73 -1.45 -15.62
N ASP A 206 12.03 -0.40 -15.20
CA ASP A 206 11.56 0.70 -16.03
C ASP A 206 12.61 1.81 -15.96
N VAL A 207 13.32 2.04 -17.06
CA VAL A 207 14.37 3.07 -17.11
C VAL A 207 13.76 4.47 -17.23
N GLU A 208 12.60 4.60 -17.85
CA GLU A 208 11.97 5.89 -18.12
C GLU A 208 11.36 6.48 -16.85
N ASN A 209 10.67 5.64 -16.07
CA ASN A 209 10.03 6.05 -14.82
C ASN A 209 10.90 5.79 -13.57
N ASP A 210 12.09 5.21 -13.76
CA ASP A 210 13.03 4.77 -12.72
C ASP A 210 12.35 3.90 -11.65
N ILE A 211 11.59 2.89 -12.11
CA ILE A 211 10.88 1.93 -11.25
C ILE A 211 11.52 0.56 -11.40
N ASN A 212 11.95 -0.03 -10.29
CA ASN A 212 12.50 -1.38 -10.27
C ASN A 212 11.53 -2.34 -9.57
N ILE A 213 11.59 -3.61 -9.96
CA ILE A 213 10.99 -4.72 -9.23
C ILE A 213 12.13 -5.61 -8.76
N TYR A 214 12.22 -5.79 -7.45
CA TYR A 214 13.18 -6.63 -6.78
C TYR A 214 12.51 -7.93 -6.34
N ARG A 215 13.17 -9.05 -6.60
CA ARG A 215 12.84 -10.34 -5.99
C ARG A 215 13.83 -10.58 -4.87
N ALA A 216 13.33 -10.94 -3.69
CA ALA A 216 14.17 -11.33 -2.56
C ALA A 216 13.72 -12.68 -1.98
N THR A 217 14.69 -13.50 -1.58
CA THR A 217 14.48 -14.82 -0.96
C THR A 217 15.44 -15.03 0.20
N ARG A 218 15.17 -16.01 1.07
CA ARG A 218 16.15 -16.43 2.08
C ARG A 218 17.43 -16.91 1.39
N PHE A 219 18.58 -16.68 2.02
CA PHE A 219 19.82 -17.30 1.58
C PHE A 219 19.65 -18.82 1.48
N GLN A 220 20.04 -19.38 0.34
CA GLN A 220 20.10 -20.82 0.17
C GLN A 220 21.34 -21.32 0.93
N ASN A 221 21.11 -22.13 1.97
CA ASN A 221 22.18 -22.86 2.67
C ASN A 221 22.69 -24.01 1.82
#